data_AF-A0A183KPU4-F1
#
_entry.id   AF-A0A183KPU4-F1
#
_cell.length_a   1.000
_cell.length_b   1.000
_cell.length_c   1.000
_cell.angle_alpha   90.00
_cell.angle_beta   90.00
_cell.angle_gamma   90.00
#
_symmetry.space_group_name_H-M   'P 1'
#
loop_
_entity.id
_entity.type
_entity.pdbx_description
1 polymer ?
#
loop_
_entity_poly.entity_id
_entity_poly.type
_entity_poly.pdbx_seq_one_letter_code
_entity_poly.pdbx_strand_id
1 'polypeptide(L)'
;MTFLNYHKFLTTSFRGYSVKKLLPKYDVIIVGGGMVGFGLAAVAAASKFLDIGVWEFIQSFRSQPVNKMKVWETKSNLYLTFQRNPLAYIVENDLVIESLCNYLGSNNNSSNVTILYETQAENIQLPSSDHPEHLVRVDVQQRTQAKQETVETDLLVC
;
A
#
# COMPACT_ATOMS: atom_id res chain seq x y z
N MET A 1 -37.61 55.88 32.52
CA MET A 1 -36.45 55.17 31.94
C MET A 1 -36.47 53.73 32.46
N THR A 2 -37.38 52.92 31.92
CA THR A 2 -37.13 51.89 30.88
C THR A 2 -36.79 50.55 31.53
N PHE A 3 -37.85 49.78 31.83
CA PHE A 3 -37.80 48.33 31.97
C PHE A 3 -37.61 47.71 30.58
N LEU A 4 -36.61 46.85 30.42
CA LEU A 4 -36.53 45.86 29.32
C LEU A 4 -35.77 44.64 29.85
N ASN A 5 -36.49 43.63 30.33
CA ASN A 5 -36.93 42.44 29.60
C ASN A 5 -35.81 41.43 29.32
N TYR A 6 -35.82 40.38 30.13
CA TYR A 6 -35.18 39.10 29.92
C TYR A 6 -35.67 38.47 28.61
N HIS A 7 -34.77 38.24 27.67
CA HIS A 7 -34.94 37.16 26.70
C HIS A 7 -33.63 36.39 26.56
N LYS A 8 -33.54 35.35 27.39
CA LYS A 8 -32.51 34.32 27.36
C LYS A 8 -32.74 33.46 26.12
N PHE A 9 -32.25 33.90 24.97
CA PHE A 9 -32.19 33.06 23.77
C PHE A 9 -31.00 32.10 23.88
N LEU A 10 -31.19 31.02 24.64
CA LEU A 10 -30.37 29.83 24.49
C LEU A 10 -30.85 29.14 23.21
N THR A 11 -30.27 29.50 22.07
CA THR A 11 -30.36 28.65 20.88
C THR A 11 -29.49 27.43 21.12
N THR A 12 -30.10 26.40 21.72
CA THR A 12 -29.50 25.08 21.81
C THR A 12 -29.60 24.47 20.42
N SER A 13 -28.63 24.80 19.57
CA SER A 13 -28.34 24.04 18.36
C SER A 13 -27.88 22.65 18.80
N PHE A 14 -28.81 21.70 18.88
CA PHE A 14 -28.46 20.28 18.86
C PHE A 14 -27.97 19.95 17.45
N ARG A 15 -26.72 20.29 17.14
CA ARG A 15 -25.97 19.54 16.14
C ARG A 15 -25.68 18.20 16.79
N GLY A 16 -26.50 17.21 16.46
CA GLY A 16 -26.13 15.82 16.64
C GLY A 16 -24.88 15.59 15.81
N TYR A 17 -23.70 15.78 16.41
CA TYR A 17 -22.49 15.19 15.89
C TYR A 17 -22.77 13.69 15.93
N SER A 18 -22.93 13.09 14.75
CA SER A 18 -22.91 11.64 14.62
C SER A 18 -21.62 11.17 15.28
N VAL A 19 -21.72 10.60 16.49
CA VAL A 19 -20.60 9.96 17.20
C VAL A 19 -20.33 8.59 16.55
N LYS A 20 -20.43 8.51 15.22
CA LYS A 20 -19.81 7.41 14.48
C LYS A 20 -18.34 7.78 14.42
N LYS A 21 -17.51 7.01 15.13
CA LYS A 21 -16.06 7.03 14.95
C LYS A 21 -15.83 6.95 13.43
N LEU A 22 -15.31 8.03 12.83
CA LEU A 22 -14.98 8.04 11.41
C LEU A 22 -14.05 6.85 11.16
N LEU A 23 -14.48 5.96 10.27
CA LEU A 23 -13.64 4.83 9.86
C LEU A 23 -12.42 5.42 9.12
N PRO A 24 -11.22 4.85 9.30
CA PRO A 24 -10.07 5.26 8.50
C PRO A 24 -10.40 5.00 7.03
N LYS A 25 -10.36 6.06 6.21
CA LYS A 25 -10.55 5.98 4.77
C LYS A 25 -9.20 6.11 4.08
N TYR A 26 -8.94 5.22 3.13
CA TYR A 26 -7.82 5.28 2.21
C TYR A 26 -8.33 5.35 0.77
N ASP A 27 -7.55 5.90 -0.16
CA ASP A 27 -7.92 5.86 -1.58
C ASP A 27 -7.64 4.47 -2.18
N VAL A 28 -6.56 3.83 -1.72
CA VAL A 28 -6.13 2.50 -2.15
C VAL A 28 -5.70 1.68 -0.93
N ILE A 29 -6.17 0.44 -0.85
CA ILE A 29 -5.67 -0.57 0.09
C ILE A 29 -4.98 -1.68 -0.70
N ILE A 30 -3.76 -2.03 -0.29
CA ILE A 30 -2.98 -3.13 -0.86
C ILE A 30 -2.89 -4.22 0.20
N VAL A 31 -3.48 -5.39 -0.09
CA VAL A 31 -3.43 -6.58 0.76
C VAL A 31 -2.30 -7.47 0.29
N GLY A 32 -1.20 -7.48 1.04
CA GLY A 32 -0.03 -8.33 0.78
C GLY A 32 1.28 -7.56 0.77
N GLY A 33 2.07 -7.69 1.84
CA GLY A 33 3.38 -7.05 2.00
C GLY A 33 4.54 -7.84 1.35
N GLY A 34 4.35 -8.32 0.11
CA GLY A 34 5.42 -9.00 -0.65
C GLY A 34 6.17 -8.05 -1.57
N MET A 35 7.08 -8.59 -2.40
CA MET A 35 7.81 -7.80 -3.41
C MET A 35 6.88 -6.99 -4.32
N VAL A 36 5.77 -7.59 -4.77
CA VAL A 36 4.81 -6.94 -5.68
C VAL A 36 4.00 -5.87 -4.97
N GLY A 37 3.46 -6.18 -3.77
CA GLY A 37 2.63 -5.23 -3.02
C GLY A 37 3.43 -4.02 -2.54
N PHE A 38 4.64 -4.23 -2.01
CA PHE A 38 5.53 -3.12 -1.68
C PHE A 38 6.03 -2.38 -2.93
N GLY A 39 6.24 -3.07 -4.05
CA GLY A 39 6.56 -2.42 -5.33
C GLY A 39 5.46 -1.48 -5.80
N LEU A 40 4.20 -1.93 -5.74
CA LEU A 40 3.05 -1.10 -6.08
C LEU A 40 2.89 0.08 -5.11
N ALA A 41 3.04 -0.16 -3.80
CA ALA A 41 2.98 0.89 -2.80
C ALA A 41 4.08 1.94 -3.01
N ALA A 42 5.31 1.52 -3.31
CA ALA A 42 6.44 2.41 -3.59
C ALA A 42 6.19 3.28 -4.82
N VAL A 43 5.63 2.69 -5.88
CA VAL A 43 5.26 3.42 -7.10
C VAL A 43 4.11 4.40 -6.84
N ALA A 44 3.07 3.98 -6.11
CA ALA A 44 1.95 4.85 -5.77
C ALA A 44 2.38 6.02 -4.88
N ALA A 45 3.40 5.82 -4.03
CA ALA A 45 3.99 6.86 -3.21
C ALA A 45 4.93 7.80 -3.99
N ALA A 46 5.51 7.32 -5.09
CA ALA A 46 6.49 8.07 -5.87
C ALA A 46 5.84 9.07 -6.81
N SER A 47 6.38 10.29 -6.85
CA SER A 47 6.02 11.29 -7.88
C SER A 47 6.67 11.01 -9.24
N LYS A 48 7.70 10.14 -9.29
CA LYS A 48 8.38 9.68 -10.51
C LYS A 48 8.55 8.16 -10.48
N PHE A 49 8.03 7.50 -11.52
CA PHE A 49 7.93 6.03 -11.62
C PHE A 49 9.28 5.28 -11.64
N LEU A 50 10.40 5.91 -12.03
CA LEU A 50 11.68 5.22 -12.29
C LEU A 50 12.84 5.65 -11.38
N ASP A 51 12.62 6.56 -10.44
CA ASP A 51 13.70 7.21 -9.68
C ASP A 51 13.42 7.17 -8.18
N ILE A 52 13.21 5.95 -7.66
CA ILE A 52 12.90 5.71 -6.24
C ILE A 52 14.13 5.30 -5.42
N GLY A 53 15.33 5.26 -5.99
CA GLY A 53 16.57 4.94 -5.26
C GLY A 53 16.71 3.47 -4.81
N VAL A 54 15.70 2.64 -5.07
CA VAL A 54 15.62 1.24 -4.63
C VAL A 54 16.68 0.38 -5.31
N TRP A 55 16.96 0.65 -6.59
CA TRP A 55 17.95 -0.12 -7.35
C TRP A 55 19.37 0.16 -6.87
N GLU A 56 19.69 1.43 -6.57
CA GLU A 56 20.96 1.88 -6.03
C GLU A 56 21.23 1.21 -4.68
N PHE A 57 20.20 1.10 -3.83
CA PHE A 57 20.27 0.35 -2.58
C PHE A 57 20.61 -1.12 -2.88
N ILE A 58 19.85 -1.80 -3.74
CA ILE A 58 20.12 -3.21 -4.09
C ILE A 58 21.57 -3.40 -4.60
N GLN A 59 22.05 -2.49 -5.45
CA GLN A 59 23.41 -2.54 -5.99
C GLN A 59 24.49 -2.31 -4.92
N SER A 60 24.21 -1.51 -3.90
CA SER A 60 25.16 -1.27 -2.80
C SER A 60 25.34 -2.47 -1.87
N PHE A 61 24.40 -3.41 -1.85
CA PHE A 61 24.50 -4.64 -1.06
C PHE A 61 25.02 -5.80 -1.89
N ARG A 62 24.16 -6.40 -2.73
CA ARG A 62 24.52 -7.55 -3.55
C ARG A 62 23.56 -7.72 -4.72
N SER A 63 24.14 -7.75 -5.91
CA SER A 63 23.45 -8.19 -7.12
C SER A 63 24.43 -8.92 -8.02
N GLN A 64 23.99 -10.02 -8.64
CA GLN A 64 24.83 -10.80 -9.55
C GLN A 64 24.40 -10.51 -11.00
N PRO A 65 25.22 -9.85 -11.83
CA PRO A 65 24.88 -9.62 -13.22
C PRO A 65 24.92 -10.94 -13.99
N VAL A 66 23.89 -11.15 -14.80
CA VAL A 66 23.82 -12.21 -15.80
C VAL A 66 24.09 -11.56 -17.14
N ASN A 67 25.18 -11.95 -17.81
CA ASN A 67 25.56 -11.38 -19.10
C ASN A 67 25.13 -12.25 -20.29
N LYS A 68 24.77 -13.51 -20.02
CA LYS A 68 24.48 -14.51 -21.03
C LYS A 68 23.47 -15.53 -20.53
N MET A 69 22.45 -15.80 -21.33
CA MET A 69 21.47 -16.86 -21.10
C MET A 69 21.55 -17.85 -22.26
N LYS A 70 21.63 -19.14 -21.94
CA LYS A 70 21.57 -20.24 -22.91
C LYS A 70 20.30 -21.04 -22.66
N VAL A 71 19.58 -21.34 -23.73
CA VAL A 71 18.39 -22.19 -23.71
C VAL A 71 18.66 -23.37 -24.62
N TRP A 72 18.54 -24.59 -24.11
CA TRP A 72 18.83 -25.83 -24.83
C TRP A 72 17.75 -26.87 -24.57
N GLU A 73 17.71 -27.90 -25.43
CA GLU A 73 16.88 -29.09 -25.26
C GLU A 73 17.78 -30.31 -25.01
N THR A 74 17.25 -31.34 -24.32
CA THR A 74 17.98 -32.57 -24.01
C THR A 74 18.25 -33.46 -25.22
N LYS A 75 17.40 -33.43 -26.26
CA LYS A 75 17.43 -34.40 -27.36
C LYS A 75 18.32 -34.01 -28.54
N SER A 76 18.86 -32.79 -28.55
CA SER A 76 19.74 -32.31 -29.62
C SER A 76 20.90 -31.51 -29.05
N ASN A 77 21.97 -31.37 -29.82
CA ASN A 77 23.11 -30.50 -29.48
C ASN A 77 22.85 -29.02 -29.85
N LEU A 78 21.60 -28.64 -30.10
CA LEU A 78 21.23 -27.28 -30.49
C LEU A 78 20.89 -26.44 -29.26
N TYR A 79 21.32 -25.17 -29.27
CA TYR A 79 20.98 -24.21 -28.22
C TYR A 79 20.85 -22.80 -28.80
N LEU A 80 19.99 -22.00 -28.16
CA LEU A 80 19.83 -20.57 -28.42
C LEU A 80 20.58 -19.79 -27.33
N THR A 81 21.22 -18.69 -27.73
CA THR A 81 22.01 -17.84 -26.83
C THR A 81 21.54 -16.40 -26.90
N PHE A 82 21.25 -15.82 -25.73
CA PHE A 82 21.01 -14.39 -25.56
C PHE A 82 22.18 -13.78 -24.80
N GLN A 83 22.73 -12.65 -25.26
CA GLN A 83 23.91 -12.04 -24.65
C GLN A 83 23.80 -10.51 -24.67
N ARG A 84 23.93 -9.88 -23.49
CA ARG A 84 23.97 -8.42 -23.26
C ARG A 84 24.81 -8.13 -22.01
N ASN A 85 25.31 -6.91 -21.85
CA ASN A 85 26.11 -6.52 -20.69
C ASN A 85 25.49 -5.33 -19.93
N PRO A 86 24.72 -5.57 -18.84
CA PRO A 86 24.18 -6.85 -18.38
C PRO A 86 22.87 -7.23 -19.10
N LEU A 87 22.52 -8.51 -19.11
CA LEU A 87 21.25 -9.03 -19.61
C LEU A 87 20.16 -9.00 -18.53
N ALA A 88 20.52 -9.37 -17.30
CA ALA A 88 19.65 -9.38 -16.13
C ALA A 88 20.49 -9.32 -14.85
N TYR A 89 19.83 -9.27 -13.71
CA TYR A 89 20.45 -9.41 -12.39
C TYR A 89 19.74 -10.49 -11.58
N ILE A 90 20.52 -11.29 -10.86
CA ILE A 90 20.02 -12.17 -9.80
C ILE A 90 20.17 -11.39 -8.49
N VAL A 91 19.06 -11.26 -7.77
CA VAL A 91 18.95 -10.51 -6.52
C VAL A 91 18.23 -11.38 -5.50
N GLU A 92 18.59 -11.24 -4.23
CA GLU A 92 17.91 -11.93 -3.13
C GLU A 92 16.53 -11.30 -2.89
N ASN A 93 15.48 -12.12 -2.77
CA ASN A 93 14.11 -11.61 -2.62
C ASN A 93 13.96 -10.73 -1.37
N ASP A 94 14.60 -11.12 -0.26
CA ASP A 94 14.54 -10.38 0.99
C ASP A 94 15.20 -9.00 0.86
N LEU A 95 16.28 -8.89 0.06
CA LEU A 95 16.91 -7.61 -0.24
C LEU A 95 15.98 -6.69 -1.05
N VAL A 96 15.18 -7.25 -1.97
CA VAL A 96 14.17 -6.47 -2.70
C VAL A 96 13.11 -5.94 -1.73
N ILE A 97 12.60 -6.79 -0.84
CA ILE A 97 11.59 -6.38 0.16
C ILE A 97 12.16 -5.32 1.10
N GLU A 98 13.36 -5.53 1.63
CA GLU A 98 14.04 -4.59 2.52
C GLU A 98 14.27 -3.24 1.85
N SER A 99 14.75 -3.23 0.60
CA SER A 99 14.96 -2.01 -0.16
C SER A 99 13.68 -1.18 -0.35
N LEU A 100 12.56 -1.85 -0.61
CA LEU A 100 11.24 -1.21 -0.77
C LEU A 100 10.70 -0.70 0.58
N CYS A 101 10.82 -1.49 1.64
CA CYS A 101 10.45 -1.08 3.00
C CYS A 101 11.24 0.15 3.44
N ASN A 102 12.56 0.16 3.20
CA ASN A 102 13.42 1.30 3.52
C ASN A 102 13.01 2.55 2.75
N TYR A 103 12.68 2.42 1.46
CA TYR A 103 12.18 3.55 0.65
C TYR A 103 10.87 4.12 1.21
N LEU A 104 9.92 3.26 1.57
CA LEU A 104 8.62 3.66 2.12
C LEU A 104 8.74 4.26 3.53
N GLY A 105 9.70 3.80 4.34
CA GLY A 105 9.90 4.26 5.72
C GLY A 105 10.83 5.48 5.88
N SER A 106 11.77 5.70 4.95
CA SER A 106 12.81 6.74 5.10
C SER A 106 12.41 8.13 4.58
N ASN A 107 11.44 8.21 3.67
CA ASN A 107 11.06 9.48 3.06
C ASN A 107 10.04 10.24 3.92
N ASN A 108 10.21 11.57 4.00
CA ASN A 108 9.17 12.55 4.39
C ASN A 108 7.88 12.49 3.52
N ASN A 109 7.77 11.51 2.60
CA ASN A 109 6.56 11.09 1.91
C ASN A 109 5.66 10.19 2.78
N SER A 110 6.06 9.87 4.01
CA SER A 110 5.30 9.08 4.98
C SER A 110 3.93 9.63 5.37
N SER A 111 3.46 10.73 4.76
CA SER A 111 2.09 11.23 4.97
C SER A 111 1.04 10.47 4.16
N ASN A 112 1.38 9.85 3.03
CA ASN A 112 0.39 9.22 2.13
C ASN A 112 0.38 7.69 2.16
N VAL A 113 1.35 7.03 2.82
CA VAL A 113 1.38 5.56 2.93
C VAL A 113 1.41 5.14 4.40
N THR A 114 0.45 4.30 4.78
CA THR A 114 0.40 3.63 6.08
C THR A 114 0.66 2.14 5.88
N ILE A 115 1.69 1.60 6.53
CA ILE A 115 2.00 0.16 6.50
C ILE A 115 1.48 -0.47 7.78
N LEU A 116 0.58 -1.45 7.64
CA LEU A 116 0.04 -2.24 8.75
C LEU A 116 0.73 -3.61 8.79
N TYR A 117 1.74 -3.74 9.65
CA TYR A 117 2.44 -5.00 9.85
C TYR A 117 1.59 -6.01 10.62
N GLU A 118 1.88 -7.30 10.43
CA GLU A 118 1.22 -8.42 11.13
C GLU A 118 -0.31 -8.35 11.11
N THR A 119 -0.85 -7.79 10.03
CA THR A 119 -2.27 -7.52 9.86
C THR A 119 -2.82 -8.43 8.78
N GLN A 120 -3.97 -9.04 9.03
CA GLN A 120 -4.69 -9.87 8.05
C GLN A 120 -6.01 -9.21 7.68
N ALA A 121 -6.35 -9.22 6.39
CA ALA A 121 -7.67 -8.89 5.91
C ALA A 121 -8.55 -10.13 6.04
N GLU A 122 -9.59 -10.07 6.89
CA GLU A 122 -10.46 -11.22 7.18
C GLU A 122 -11.71 -11.23 6.33
N ASN A 123 -12.29 -10.05 6.09
CA ASN A 123 -13.55 -9.92 5.38
C ASN A 123 -13.49 -8.71 4.45
N ILE A 124 -13.91 -8.92 3.20
CA ILE A 124 -13.96 -7.89 2.16
C ILE A 124 -15.41 -7.76 1.70
N GLN A 125 -15.97 -6.57 1.92
CA GLN A 125 -17.34 -6.24 1.54
C GLN A 125 -17.27 -5.29 0.34
N LEU A 126 -17.66 -5.80 -0.83
CA LEU A 126 -17.74 -5.01 -2.05
C LEU A 126 -19.04 -4.20 -2.08
N PRO A 127 -19.05 -3.03 -2.73
CA PRO A 127 -20.29 -2.28 -2.95
C PRO A 127 -21.28 -3.07 -3.80
N SER A 128 -22.58 -2.89 -3.51
CA SER A 128 -23.64 -3.46 -4.33
C SER A 128 -23.68 -2.78 -5.69
N SER A 129 -24.06 -3.52 -6.74
CA SER A 129 -24.31 -2.97 -8.08
C SER A 129 -25.35 -1.85 -8.08
N ASP A 130 -26.26 -1.85 -7.11
CA ASP A 130 -27.32 -0.84 -6.96
C ASP A 130 -26.83 0.47 -6.32
N HIS A 131 -25.67 0.42 -5.66
CA HIS A 131 -25.08 1.54 -4.92
C HIS A 131 -23.57 1.63 -5.20
N PRO A 132 -23.19 2.00 -6.44
CA PRO A 132 -21.78 2.08 -6.86
C PRO A 132 -20.98 3.16 -6.11
N GLU A 133 -21.66 4.08 -5.43
CA GLU A 133 -21.05 5.12 -4.59
C GLU A 133 -20.48 4.59 -3.27
N HIS A 134 -20.81 3.34 -2.89
CA HIS A 134 -20.31 2.76 -1.65
C HIS A 134 -18.84 2.34 -1.78
N LEU A 135 -18.08 2.58 -0.71
CA LEU A 135 -16.68 2.18 -0.62
C LEU A 135 -16.56 0.68 -0.32
N VAL A 136 -15.44 0.10 -0.74
CA VAL A 136 -15.06 -1.24 -0.33
C VAL A 136 -14.72 -1.20 1.16
N ARG A 137 -15.28 -2.11 1.96
CA ARG A 137 -14.92 -2.25 3.37
C ARG A 137 -14.06 -3.47 3.57
N VAL A 138 -12.97 -3.29 4.30
CA VAL A 138 -12.06 -4.37 4.66
C VAL A 138 -11.98 -4.43 6.18
N ASP A 139 -12.35 -5.58 6.73
CA ASP A 139 -12.12 -5.88 8.14
C ASP A 139 -10.70 -6.39 8.31
N VAL A 140 -9.91 -5.67 9.10
CA VAL A 140 -8.51 -5.96 9.37
C VAL A 140 -8.33 -6.38 10.82
N GLN A 141 -7.55 -7.43 11.02
CA GLN A 141 -7.19 -7.97 12.33
C GLN A 141 -5.67 -7.91 12.47
N GLN A 142 -5.18 -7.08 13.39
CA GLN A 142 -3.77 -7.06 13.75
C GLN A 142 -3.50 -8.18 14.75
N ARG A 143 -2.39 -8.92 14.61
CA ARG A 143 -2.05 -9.98 15.58
C ARG A 143 -1.71 -9.43 16.96
N THR A 144 -1.15 -8.23 17.02
CA THR A 144 -0.75 -7.56 18.26
C THR A 144 -1.90 -6.94 19.03
N GLN A 145 -3.07 -6.74 18.40
CA GLN A 145 -4.25 -6.14 19.02
C GLN A 145 -5.45 -7.07 18.86
N ALA A 146 -6.11 -7.48 19.94
CA ALA A 146 -7.30 -8.35 19.88
C ALA A 146 -8.55 -7.68 19.27
N LYS A 147 -8.40 -6.49 18.68
CA LYS A 147 -9.49 -5.68 18.17
C LYS A 147 -9.49 -5.70 16.65
N GLN A 148 -10.64 -6.05 16.09
CA GLN A 148 -10.92 -5.93 14.67
C GLN A 148 -11.22 -4.46 14.34
N GLU A 149 -10.62 -3.95 13.27
CA GLU A 149 -10.88 -2.60 12.76
C GLU A 149 -11.40 -2.70 11.33
N THR A 150 -12.39 -1.87 10.97
CA THR A 150 -12.88 -1.78 9.61
C THR A 150 -12.28 -0.55 8.95
N VAL A 151 -11.71 -0.72 7.76
CA VAL A 151 -11.18 0.36 6.92
C VAL A 151 -11.95 0.43 5.62
N GLU A 152 -12.13 1.64 5.08
CA GLU A 152 -12.85 1.86 3.83
C GLU A 152 -11.89 2.32 2.73
N THR A 153 -12.11 1.87 1.50
CA THR A 153 -11.30 2.24 0.33
C THR A 153 -12.09 2.39 -0.95
N ASP A 154 -11.62 3.27 -1.84
CA ASP A 154 -12.14 3.40 -3.20
C ASP A 154 -11.60 2.26 -4.10
N LEU A 155 -10.38 1.78 -3.85
CA LEU A 155 -9.77 0.67 -4.59
C LEU A 155 -9.10 -0.34 -3.65
N LEU A 156 -9.35 -1.63 -3.89
CA LEU A 156 -8.69 -2.74 -3.19
C LEU A 156 -7.83 -3.53 -4.18
N VAL A 157 -6.57 -3.78 -3.81
CA VAL A 157 -5.63 -4.62 -4.55
C VAL A 157 -5.24 -5.81 -3.66
N CYS A 158 -5.44 -7.03 -4.16
CA CYS A 158 -5.13 -8.28 -3.46
C CYS A 158 -4.18 -9.16 -4.29
#